data_AF-A0A959UWP0-F1
#
_entry.id   AF-A0A959UWP0-F1
#
_cell.length_a   1.000
_cell.length_b   1.000
_cell.length_c   1.000
_cell.angle_alpha   90.00
_cell.angle_beta   90.00
_cell.angle_gamma   90.00
#
_symmetry.space_group_name_H-M   'P 1'
#
loop_
_entity.id
_entity.type
_entity.pdbx_description
1 polymer ?
#
loop_
_entity_poly.entity_id
_entity_poly.type
_entity_poly.pdbx_seq_one_letter_code
_entity_poly.pdbx_strand_id
1 'polypeptide(L)' 'TYLPDGSLKPSPMELVRLAIPRRVYTQSHMEYVAETFEEIMRTREQVRGYRIIKEPKFLRHFTAHFEPVP' A
#
# COMPACT_ATOMS: atom_id res chain seq x y z
N THR A 1 -8.77 10.84 8.04
CA THR A 1 -10.00 11.37 8.68
C THR A 1 -10.88 11.96 7.60
N TYR A 2 -12.20 11.93 7.74
CA TYR A 2 -13.10 12.53 6.74
C TYR A 2 -13.24 14.04 7.00
N LEU A 3 -13.27 14.82 5.92
CA LEU A 3 -13.62 16.23 5.93
C LEU A 3 -15.14 16.37 6.12
N PRO A 4 -15.65 17.57 6.49
CA PRO A 4 -17.08 17.81 6.70
C PRO A 4 -17.98 17.50 5.49
N ASP A 5 -17.41 17.48 4.28
CA ASP A 5 -18.07 17.12 3.03
C ASP A 5 -18.10 15.60 2.76
N GLY A 6 -17.54 14.78 3.66
CA GLY A 6 -17.44 13.34 3.52
C GLY A 6 -16.25 12.85 2.69
N SER A 7 -15.39 13.74 2.19
CA SER A 7 -14.18 13.36 1.46
C SER A 7 -13.07 12.91 2.42
N LEU A 8 -12.19 11.99 2.00
CA LEU A 8 -11.08 11.58 2.87
C LEU A 8 -9.96 12.62 2.85
N LYS A 9 -9.60 13.14 4.02
CA LYS A 9 -8.38 13.93 4.23
C LYS A 9 -7.15 13.04 3.95
N PRO A 10 -6.30 13.39 2.95
CA PRO A 10 -5.10 12.63 2.63
C PRO A 10 -4.12 12.63 3.79
N SER A 11 -3.35 11.54 3.90
CA SER A 11 -2.29 11.43 4.90
C SER A 11 -1.11 12.32 4.49
N PRO A 12 -0.39 12.94 5.44
CA PRO A 12 0.85 13.65 5.11
C PRO A 12 1.94 12.70 4.57
N MET A 13 1.84 11.40 4.84
CA MET A 13 2.73 10.37 4.31
C MET A 13 1.94 9.17 3.82
N GLU A 14 2.22 8.74 2.58
CA GLU A 14 1.68 7.52 1.98
C GLU A 14 2.76 6.42 2.10
N LEU A 15 2.70 5.66 3.19
CA LEU A 15 3.72 4.67 3.55
C LEU A 15 3.16 3.26 3.49
N VAL A 16 4.00 2.32 3.06
CA VAL A 16 3.76 0.88 3.19
C VAL A 16 4.48 0.37 4.44
N ARG A 17 3.76 -0.34 5.31
CA ARG A 17 4.32 -0.86 6.57
C ARG A 17 4.81 -2.29 6.42
N LEU A 18 6.10 -2.52 6.69
CA LEU A 18 6.67 -3.86 6.86
C LEU A 18 6.55 -4.30 8.33
N ALA A 19 5.47 -5.00 8.66
CA ALA A 19 5.24 -5.50 10.01
C ALA A 19 5.94 -6.86 10.22
N ILE A 20 7.02 -6.87 11.01
CA ILE A 20 7.84 -8.06 11.27
C ILE A 20 7.43 -8.69 12.63
N PRO A 21 6.78 -9.87 12.64
CA PRO A 21 6.42 -10.57 13.87
C PRO A 21 7.66 -11.10 14.61
N ARG A 22 7.60 -11.07 15.94
CA ARG A 22 8.71 -11.47 16.81
C ARG A 22 8.98 -12.98 16.70
N ARG A 23 10.24 -13.35 16.45
CA ARG A 23 10.73 -14.75 16.41
C ARG A 23 10.06 -15.64 15.35
N VAL A 24 9.51 -15.05 14.29
CA VAL A 24 8.89 -15.80 13.19
C VAL A 24 9.84 -15.93 11.99
N TYR A 25 10.53 -14.85 11.65
CA TYR A 25 11.37 -14.78 10.45
C TYR A 25 12.87 -14.88 10.78
N THR A 26 13.60 -15.50 9.86
CA THR A 26 15.07 -15.60 9.84
C THR A 26 15.69 -14.46 9.02
N GLN A 27 17.02 -14.36 9.03
CA GLN A 27 17.76 -13.42 8.19
C GLN A 27 17.47 -13.59 6.69
N SER A 28 17.40 -14.82 6.20
CA SER A 28 17.11 -15.09 4.79
C SER A 28 15.76 -14.53 4.31
N HIS A 29 14.74 -14.50 5.18
CA HIS A 29 13.47 -13.85 4.84
C HIS A 29 13.62 -12.33 4.71
N MET A 30 14.48 -11.72 5.52
CA MET A 30 14.75 -10.28 5.46
C MET A 30 15.55 -9.91 4.20
N GLU A 31 16.53 -10.74 3.83
CA GLU A 31 17.32 -10.59 2.59
C GLU A 31 16.40 -10.70 1.36
N TYR A 32 15.53 -11.70 1.32
CA TYR A 32 14.56 -11.86 0.24
C TYR A 32 13.63 -10.64 0.08
N VAL A 33 13.12 -10.10 1.19
CA VAL A 33 12.31 -8.87 1.15
C VAL A 33 13.13 -7.71 0.61
N ALA A 34 14.38 -7.53 1.06
CA ALA A 34 15.24 -6.45 0.58
C ALA A 34 15.51 -6.53 -0.93
N GLU A 35 15.83 -7.73 -1.45
CA GLU A 35 16.02 -7.98 -2.89
C GLU A 35 14.76 -7.66 -3.70
N THR A 36 13.60 -8.09 -3.22
CA THR A 36 12.31 -7.79 -3.87
C THR A 36 12.05 -6.28 -3.96
N PHE A 37 12.35 -5.53 -2.89
CA PHE A 37 12.21 -4.07 -2.90
C PHE A 37 13.23 -3.41 -3.84
N GLU A 38 14.45 -3.94 -3.96
CA GLU A 38 15.44 -3.45 -4.92
C GLU A 38 14.92 -3.58 -6.36
N GLU A 39 14.32 -4.72 -6.71
CA GLU A 39 13.72 -4.94 -8.03
C GLU A 39 12.56 -3.98 -8.32
N ILE A 40 11.67 -3.79 -7.34
CA ILE A 40 10.57 -2.82 -7.44
C ILE A 40 11.12 -1.40 -7.63
N MET A 41 12.17 -1.04 -6.91
CA MET A 41 12.80 0.28 -7.05
C MET A 41 13.42 0.49 -8.43
N ARG A 42 14.02 -0.55 -9.02
CA ARG A 42 14.54 -0.52 -10.40
C ARG A 42 13.43 -0.36 -11.44
N THR A 43 12.24 -0.91 -11.19
CA THR A 43 11.10 -0.90 -12.12
C THR A 43 10.00 0.11 -11.74
N ARG A 44 10.27 1.00 -10.78
CA ARG A 44 9.27 1.92 -10.19
C ARG A 44 8.52 2.79 -11.21
N GLU A 45 9.16 3.12 -12.33
CA GLU A 45 8.57 3.93 -13.41
C GLU A 45 7.50 3.18 -14.21
N GLN A 46 7.51 1.84 -14.15
CA GLN A 46 6.52 0.98 -14.79
C GLN A 46 5.29 0.75 -13.89
N VAL A 47 5.37 1.11 -12.61
CA VAL A 47 4.29 0.92 -11.64
C VAL A 47 3.18 1.92 -11.92
N ARG A 48 1.97 1.41 -12.15
CA ARG A 48 0.80 2.23 -12.45
C ARG A 48 0.07 2.63 -11.18
N GLY A 49 -0.51 3.83 -11.19
CA GLY A 49 -1.48 4.25 -10.19
C GLY A 49 -2.77 3.43 -10.28
N TYR A 50 -3.53 3.40 -9.18
CA TYR A 50 -4.82 2.73 -9.12
C TYR A 50 -5.91 3.73 -8.72
N ARG A 51 -7.12 3.53 -9.24
CA ARG A 51 -8.32 4.27 -8.83
C ARG A 51 -9.30 3.36 -8.12
N ILE A 52 -10.02 3.89 -7.13
CA ILE A 52 -11.06 3.15 -6.39
C ILE A 52 -12.33 3.09 -7.27
N ILE A 53 -12.82 1.88 -7.53
CA ILE A 53 -14.08 1.65 -8.27
C ILE A 53 -15.28 1.41 -7.35
N LYS A 54 -15.02 0.93 -6.13
CA LYS A 54 -16.04 0.64 -5.13
C LYS A 54 -15.50 0.99 -3.76
N GLU A 55 -16.12 1.99 -3.12
CA GLU A 55 -15.78 2.45 -1.79
C GLU A 55 -16.88 2.07 -0.78
N PRO A 56 -16.57 1.30 0.28
CA PRO A 56 -17.51 1.05 1.37
C PRO A 56 -17.68 2.31 2.25
N LYS A 57 -18.83 2.43 2.92
CA LYS A 57 -19.14 3.60 3.77
C LYS A 57 -18.17 3.78 4.95
N PHE A 58 -17.52 2.71 5.40
CA PHE A 58 -16.58 2.74 6.52
C PHE A 58 -15.37 1.85 6.22
N LEU A 59 -14.22 2.21 6.81
CA LEU A 59 -12.97 1.44 6.76
C LEU A 59 -12.57 0.95 5.36
N ARG A 60 -12.53 1.89 4.41
CA ARG A 60 -12.26 1.61 2.99
C ARG A 60 -11.02 0.77 2.70
N HIS A 61 -9.99 0.85 3.55
CA HIS A 61 -8.75 0.11 3.37
C HIS A 61 -8.91 -1.42 3.40
N PHE A 62 -9.98 -1.96 3.97
CA PHE A 62 -10.19 -3.42 4.05
C PHE A 62 -10.96 -4.00 2.86
N THR A 63 -11.86 -3.24 2.24
CA THR A 63 -12.81 -3.80 1.25
C THR A 63 -13.01 -2.93 0.01
N ALA A 64 -12.18 -1.89 -0.18
CA ALA A 64 -12.16 -1.13 -1.43
C ALA A 64 -11.70 -2.00 -2.60
N HIS A 65 -12.30 -1.77 -3.76
CA HIS A 65 -11.88 -2.39 -5.02
C HIS A 65 -11.19 -1.34 -5.89
N PHE A 66 -10.15 -1.76 -6.61
CA PHE A 66 -9.30 -0.87 -7.39
C PHE A 66 -9.14 -1.37 -8.82
N GLU A 67 -8.90 -0.45 -9.75
CA GLU A 67 -8.46 -0.76 -11.10
C GLU A 67 -7.26 0.10 -11.51
N PRO A 68 -6.37 -0.40 -12.40
CA PRO A 68 -5.23 0.37 -12.89
C PRO A 68 -5.69 1.62 -13.65
N VAL A 69 -4.97 2.72 -13.45
CA VAL A 69 -5.11 3.91 -14.29
C VAL A 69 -4.42 3.65 -15.64
N PRO A 70 -5.03 4.05 -16.78
CA PRO A 70 -4.44 3.89 -18.11
C PRO A 70 -3.04 4.46 -18.26
#